data_AF-A0A558JE82-F1
#
_entry.id   AF-A0A558JE82-F1
#
_cell.length_a   1.000
_cell.length_b   1.000
_cell.length_c   1.000
_cell.angle_alpha   90.00
_cell.angle_beta   90.00
_cell.angle_gamma   90.00
#
_symmetry.space_group_name_H-M   'P 1'
#
loop_
_entity.id
_entity.type
_entity.pdbx_description
1 polymer ?
#
loop_
_entity_poly.entity_id
_entity_poly.type
_entity_poly.pdbx_seq_one_letter_code
_entity_poly.pdbx_strand_id
1 'polypeptide(L)'
;MSSTLPAHLTLDELAQYPAPLPEVEVHGLDRGWYIVRLHQGNAISMLTDQNGETQRFTGTQWIGRTLAPLGFTHGTLTWADADDEMIRTDVPPVSAQQRMAYGVRVAFNHTCL
;
A
#
# COMPACT_ATOMS: atom_id res chain seq x y z
N MET A 1 7.96 12.49 19.42
CA MET A 1 7.39 11.21 19.88
C MET A 1 7.19 10.36 18.64
N SER A 2 7.84 9.21 18.52
CA SER A 2 7.63 8.31 17.39
C SER A 2 6.23 7.74 17.49
N SER A 3 5.26 8.26 16.72
CA SER A 3 3.99 7.56 16.54
C SER A 3 4.30 6.29 15.76
N THR A 4 4.29 5.16 16.44
CA THR A 4 4.34 3.87 15.78
C THR A 4 3.03 3.69 15.02
N LEU A 5 3.13 3.56 13.70
CA LEU A 5 2.00 3.26 12.84
C LEU A 5 1.31 1.98 13.36
N PRO A 6 -0.01 1.99 13.65
CA PRO A 6 -0.71 0.80 14.11
C PRO A 6 -0.77 -0.26 13.01
N ALA A 7 -1.11 -1.51 13.35
CA ALA A 7 -1.15 -2.60 12.37
C ALA A 7 -2.29 -2.46 11.35
N HIS A 8 -3.35 -1.75 11.72
CA HIS A 8 -4.52 -1.49 10.90
C HIS A 8 -4.95 -0.04 11.07
N LEU A 9 -5.40 0.56 9.97
CA LEU A 9 -6.00 1.89 9.94
C LEU A 9 -7.22 1.85 9.04
N THR A 10 -8.29 2.49 9.51
CA THR A 10 -9.41 2.86 8.66
C THR A 10 -9.09 4.11 7.85
N LEU A 11 -9.91 4.42 6.84
CA LEU A 11 -9.75 5.65 6.06
C LEU A 11 -9.94 6.90 6.92
N ASP A 12 -10.88 6.87 7.87
CA ASP A 12 -11.18 7.99 8.75
C ASP A 12 -10.01 8.28 9.71
N GLU A 13 -9.37 7.24 10.25
CA GLU A 13 -8.16 7.37 11.06
C GLU A 13 -6.97 7.86 10.24
N LEU A 14 -6.82 7.36 9.01
CA LEU A 14 -5.79 7.81 8.09
C LEU A 14 -5.94 9.29 7.73
N ALA A 15 -7.18 9.77 7.57
CA ALA A 15 -7.48 11.18 7.28
C ALA A 15 -7.06 12.13 8.42
N GLN A 16 -6.98 11.63 9.65
CA GLN A 16 -6.53 12.37 10.82
C GLN A 16 -5.06 12.13 11.16
N TYR A 17 -4.35 11.32 10.35
CA TYR A 17 -2.98 10.93 10.64
C TYR A 17 -2.02 12.13 10.49
N PRO A 18 -1.16 12.39 11.49
CA PRO A 18 -0.26 13.54 11.45
C PRO A 18 0.82 13.37 10.38
N ALA A 19 1.30 14.49 9.86
CA ALA A 19 2.48 14.50 8.99
C ALA A 19 3.75 14.08 9.75
N PRO A 20 4.73 13.42 9.08
CA PRO A 20 4.71 13.03 7.69
C PRO A 20 3.77 11.86 7.42
N LEU A 21 3.04 11.92 6.29
CA LEU A 21 2.19 10.82 5.84
C LEU A 21 3.03 9.57 5.53
N PRO A 22 2.51 8.36 5.82
CA PRO A 22 3.21 7.11 5.48
C PRO A 22 3.35 6.93 3.97
N GLU A 23 4.31 6.13 3.54
CA GLU A 23 4.41 5.73 2.14
C GLU A 23 3.30 4.73 1.79
N VAL A 24 2.75 4.81 0.58
CA VAL A 24 1.66 3.95 0.13
C VAL A 24 2.21 2.83 -0.74
N GLU A 25 2.02 1.59 -0.31
CA GLU A 25 2.16 0.40 -1.15
C GLU A 25 0.78 0.03 -1.70
N VAL A 26 0.65 0.04 -3.02
CA VAL A 26 -0.48 -0.57 -3.72
C VAL A 26 -0.10 -2.02 -3.98
N HIS A 27 -0.65 -2.94 -3.20
CA HIS A 27 -0.27 -4.33 -3.27
C HIS A 27 -1.26 -5.10 -4.14
N GLY A 28 -0.84 -5.42 -5.36
CA GLY A 28 -1.60 -6.20 -6.33
C GLY A 28 -1.68 -7.67 -5.91
N LEU A 29 -2.89 -8.21 -5.94
CA LEU A 29 -3.23 -9.59 -5.66
C LEU A 29 -3.65 -10.31 -6.95
N ASP A 30 -3.77 -11.63 -6.87
CA ASP A 30 -4.35 -12.42 -7.94
C ASP A 30 -5.77 -11.97 -8.30
N ARG A 31 -6.14 -12.20 -9.56
CA ARG A 31 -7.46 -11.89 -10.14
C ARG A 31 -7.79 -10.39 -10.20
N GLY A 32 -6.77 -9.53 -10.22
CA GLY A 32 -6.93 -8.09 -10.47
C GLY A 32 -7.43 -7.29 -9.27
N TRP A 33 -7.27 -7.83 -8.06
CA TRP A 33 -7.56 -7.12 -6.82
C TRP A 33 -6.33 -6.40 -6.30
N TYR A 34 -6.54 -5.33 -5.54
CA TYR A 34 -5.48 -4.57 -4.89
C TYR A 34 -5.87 -4.31 -3.43
N ILE A 35 -4.87 -4.25 -2.56
CA ILE A 35 -5.01 -3.76 -1.19
C ILE A 35 -4.01 -2.62 -0.97
N VAL A 36 -4.20 -1.86 0.10
CA VAL A 36 -3.29 -0.76 0.47
C VAL A 36 -2.57 -1.11 1.76
N ARG A 37 -1.24 -1.03 1.71
CA ARG A 37 -0.38 -1.06 2.90
C ARG A 37 0.32 0.28 3.05
N LEU A 38 0.43 0.75 4.29
CA LEU A 38 1.04 2.02 4.64
C LEU A 38 2.35 1.72 5.36
N HIS A 39 3.43 2.38 4.96
CA HIS A 39 4.77 2.14 5.49
C HIS A 39 5.29 3.38 6.20
N GLN A 40 5.77 3.21 7.44
CA GLN A 40 6.44 4.28 8.17
C GLN A 40 7.61 3.70 8.97
N GLY A 41 8.83 3.97 8.52
CA GLY A 41 10.03 3.29 9.04
C GLY A 41 9.92 1.79 8.78
N ASN A 42 9.98 0.98 9.84
CA ASN A 42 9.84 -0.48 9.75
C ASN A 42 8.40 -0.97 10.03
N ALA A 43 7.46 -0.05 10.31
CA ALA A 43 6.08 -0.40 10.63
C ALA A 43 5.24 -0.42 9.35
N ILE A 44 4.36 -1.42 9.25
CA ILE A 44 3.43 -1.62 8.15
C ILE A 44 2.01 -1.67 8.72
N SER A 45 1.12 -0.83 8.18
CA SER A 45 -0.32 -0.86 8.47
C SER A 45 -1.11 -1.33 7.27
N MET A 46 -2.14 -2.12 7.50
CA MET A 46 -3.14 -2.44 6.48
C MET A 46 -4.26 -1.39 6.49
N LEU A 47 -4.72 -0.97 5.32
CA LEU A 47 -5.96 -0.19 5.21
C LEU A 47 -7.17 -1.14 5.35
N THR A 48 -8.01 -0.88 6.35
CA THR A 48 -9.21 -1.68 6.65
C THR A 48 -10.48 -0.85 6.56
N ASP A 49 -11.62 -1.52 6.46
CA ASP A 49 -12.92 -0.89 6.66
C ASP A 49 -13.22 -0.71 8.16
N GLN A 50 -14.40 -0.16 8.47
CA GLN A 50 -14.82 0.09 9.86
C GLN A 50 -15.07 -1.20 10.67
N ASN A 51 -15.16 -2.37 10.02
CA ASN A 51 -15.30 -3.68 10.67
C ASN A 51 -13.93 -4.35 10.90
N GLY A 52 -12.84 -3.73 10.46
CA GLY A 52 -11.48 -4.30 10.53
C GLY A 52 -11.13 -5.22 9.37
N GLU A 53 -11.98 -5.33 8.35
CA GLU A 53 -11.70 -6.13 7.15
C GLU A 53 -10.79 -5.36 6.19
N THR A 54 -9.85 -6.05 5.55
CA THR A 54 -8.93 -5.40 4.60
C THR A 54 -9.71 -4.85 3.40
N GLN A 55 -9.54 -3.56 3.11
CA GLN A 55 -10.16 -2.94 1.94
C GLN A 55 -9.55 -3.49 0.66
N ARG A 56 -10.40 -4.00 -0.22
CA ARG A 56 -10.03 -4.51 -1.54
C ARG A 56 -10.54 -3.56 -2.61
N PHE A 57 -9.68 -3.27 -3.57
CA PHE A 57 -9.95 -2.39 -4.70
C PHE A 57 -9.83 -3.18 -6.00
N THR A 58 -10.68 -2.88 -6.98
CA THR A 58 -10.64 -3.51 -8.32
C THR A 58 -9.72 -2.78 -9.30
N GLY A 59 -9.03 -1.73 -8.85
CA GLY A 59 -8.13 -0.95 -9.69
C GLY A 59 -7.43 0.18 -8.94
N THR A 60 -6.24 0.54 -9.43
CA THR A 60 -5.40 1.61 -8.86
C THR A 60 -6.08 2.99 -8.92
N GLN A 61 -6.97 3.21 -9.89
CA GLN A 61 -7.81 4.40 -9.99
C GLN A 61 -8.73 4.59 -8.77
N TRP A 62 -9.31 3.50 -8.25
CA TRP A 62 -10.15 3.57 -7.05
C TRP A 62 -9.33 3.93 -5.81
N ILE A 63 -8.13 3.36 -5.68
CA ILE A 63 -7.20 3.72 -4.61
C ILE A 63 -6.83 5.20 -4.69
N GLY A 64 -6.52 5.71 -5.88
CA GLY A 64 -6.21 7.13 -6.09
C GLY A 64 -7.37 8.04 -5.67
N ARG A 65 -8.61 7.69 -6.02
CA ARG A 65 -9.81 8.45 -5.60
C ARG A 65 -10.02 8.44 -4.09
N THR A 66 -9.64 7.35 -3.42
CA THR A 66 -9.73 7.22 -1.96
C THR A 66 -8.64 8.02 -1.24
N LEU A 67 -7.39 7.98 -1.72
CA LEU A 67 -6.24 8.54 -1.01
C LEU A 67 -5.87 9.96 -1.44
N ALA A 68 -6.14 10.38 -2.69
CA ALA A 68 -5.85 11.74 -3.14
C ALA A 68 -6.51 12.83 -2.27
N PRO A 69 -7.79 12.71 -1.86
CA PRO A 69 -8.41 13.69 -0.96
C PRO A 69 -7.70 13.86 0.39
N LEU A 70 -6.92 12.86 0.82
CA LEU A 70 -6.15 12.90 2.06
C LEU A 70 -4.73 13.47 1.89
N GLY A 71 -4.39 13.94 0.68
CA GLY A 71 -3.08 14.54 0.39
C GLY A 71 -2.02 13.56 -0.13
N PHE A 72 -2.36 12.27 -0.32
CA PHE A 72 -1.46 11.33 -0.98
C PHE A 72 -1.41 11.60 -2.49
N THR A 73 -0.21 11.69 -3.05
CA THR A 73 -0.03 12.00 -4.48
C THR A 73 0.36 10.80 -5.32
N HIS A 74 0.84 9.73 -4.68
CA HIS A 74 1.30 8.52 -5.34
C HIS A 74 1.40 7.35 -4.36
N GLY A 75 1.56 6.16 -4.92
CA GLY A 75 2.02 4.98 -4.21
C GLY A 75 2.96 4.16 -5.08
N THR A 76 3.50 3.09 -4.51
CA THR A 76 4.32 2.10 -5.20
C THR A 76 3.51 0.83 -5.40
N LEU A 77 3.25 0.47 -6.65
CA LEU A 77 2.62 -0.78 -7.03
C LEU A 77 3.63 -1.93 -6.91
N THR A 78 3.30 -2.88 -6.05
CA THR A 78 4.01 -4.16 -5.86
C THR A 78 3.02 -5.31 -6.09
N TRP A 79 3.53 -6.53 -6.21
CA TRP A 79 2.71 -7.73 -6.40
C TRP A 79 2.93 -8.70 -5.25
N ALA A 80 1.85 -9.35 -4.80
CA ALA A 80 1.84 -10.26 -3.66
C ALA A 80 2.82 -11.40 -3.84
N ASP A 81 2.68 -12.13 -4.94
CA ASP A 81 3.49 -13.31 -5.20
C ASP A 81 3.60 -13.47 -6.72
N ALA A 82 4.48 -12.67 -7.34
CA ALA A 82 5.24 -13.26 -8.43
C ALA A 82 6.22 -14.20 -7.72
N ASP A 83 5.81 -15.45 -7.52
CA ASP A 83 6.71 -16.47 -6.97
C ASP A 83 7.99 -16.41 -7.80
N ASP A 84 9.08 -16.05 -7.13
CA ASP A 84 10.42 -16.19 -7.69
C ASP A 84 10.69 -17.70 -7.68
N GLU A 85 10.12 -18.42 -8.65
CA GLU A 85 10.22 -19.87 -8.76
C GLU A 85 11.66 -20.23 -9.08
N MET A 86 12.43 -20.33 -8.01
CA MET A 86 13.87 -20.42 -8.03
C MET A 86 14.29 -21.88 -7.80
N ILE A 87 14.41 -22.63 -8.89
CA ILE A 87 14.85 -24.03 -8.83
C ILE A 87 16.37 -24.09 -8.62
N ARG A 88 16.80 -24.58 -7.44
CA ARG A 88 18.21 -24.86 -7.07
C ARG A 88 19.13 -23.62 -7.05
N THR A 89 18.68 -22.52 -6.47
CA THR A 89 19.55 -21.38 -6.17
C THR A 89 19.47 -21.01 -4.69
N ASP A 90 20.56 -20.46 -4.16
CA ASP A 90 20.66 -19.99 -2.76
C ASP A 90 20.24 -18.52 -2.62
N VAL A 91 19.66 -17.93 -3.67
CA VAL A 91 19.20 -16.54 -3.65
C VAL A 91 17.93 -16.43 -2.80
N PRO A 92 17.90 -15.56 -1.78
CA PRO A 92 16.70 -15.38 -0.96
C PRO A 92 15.59 -14.67 -1.76
N PRO A 93 14.31 -14.91 -1.43
CA PRO A 93 13.19 -14.20 -2.03
C PRO A 93 13.31 -12.68 -1.89
N VAL A 94 12.75 -11.95 -2.85
CA VAL A 94 12.73 -10.48 -2.82
C VAL A 94 12.01 -9.99 -1.57
N SER A 95 12.70 -9.19 -0.76
CA SER A 95 12.12 -8.61 0.46
C SER A 95 11.09 -7.52 0.16
N ALA A 96 10.22 -7.22 1.13
CA ALA A 96 9.24 -6.13 1.00
C ALA A 96 9.91 -4.77 0.74
N GLN A 97 11.05 -4.50 1.37
CA GLN A 97 11.81 -3.28 1.16
C GLN A 97 12.35 -3.19 -0.27
N GLN A 98 12.87 -4.30 -0.82
CA GLN A 98 13.29 -4.34 -2.22
C GLN A 98 12.10 -4.15 -3.17
N ARG A 99 10.94 -4.75 -2.90
CA ARG A 99 9.72 -4.51 -3.69
C ARG A 99 9.31 -3.05 -3.69
N MET A 100 9.36 -2.38 -2.54
CA MET A 100 9.06 -0.95 -2.44
C MET A 100 10.11 -0.07 -3.15
N ALA A 101 11.38 -0.47 -3.11
CA ALA A 101 12.46 0.27 -3.78
C ALA A 101 12.38 0.18 -5.32
N TYR A 102 11.88 -0.93 -5.86
CA TYR A 102 11.88 -1.24 -7.30
C TYR A 102 10.49 -1.38 -7.93
N GLY A 103 9.42 -1.14 -7.16
CA GLY A 103 8.05 -1.20 -7.65
C GLY A 103 7.69 -0.06 -8.60
N VAL A 104 6.50 -0.14 -9.19
CA VAL A 104 6.05 0.85 -10.18
C VAL A 104 5.35 2.00 -9.48
N ARG A 105 5.80 3.24 -9.68
CA ARG A 105 5.13 4.42 -9.13
C ARG A 105 3.80 4.66 -9.84
N VAL A 106 2.71 4.72 -9.08
CA VAL A 106 1.37 5.05 -9.58
C VAL A 106 0.93 6.40 -9.02
N ALA A 107 0.45 7.28 -9.89
CA ALA A 107 -0.01 8.61 -9.48
C ALA A 107 -1.46 8.57 -8.98
N PHE A 108 -1.74 9.31 -7.91
CA PHE A 108 -3.09 9.55 -7.42
C PHE A 108 -3.53 10.92 -7.90
N ASN A 109 -4.32 10.94 -8.97
CA ASN A 109 -4.79 12.18 -9.57
C ASN A 109 -6.10 12.59 -8.92
N HIS A 110 -6.23 13.89 -8.61
CA HIS A 110 -7.48 14.50 -8.14
C HIS A 110 -8.56 14.58 -9.22
N THR A 111 -8.30 14.14 -10.45
CA THR A 111 -9.22 14.35 -11.56
C THR A 111 -10.51 13.56 -11.36
N CYS A 112 -11.53 14.27 -10.90
CA CYS A 112 -12.92 13.98 -11.20
C CYS A 112 -13.04 13.70 -12.71
N LEU A 113 -13.45 12.50 -13.06
CA LEU A 113 -14.09 12.23 -14.35
C LEU A 113 -15.58 12.54 -14.19
#